data_AF-A0A958K8T2-F1
#
_entry.id   AF-A0A958K8T2-F1
#
_cell.length_a   1.000
_cell.length_b   1.000
_cell.length_c   1.000
_cell.angle_alpha   90.00
_cell.angle_beta   90.00
_cell.angle_gamma   90.00
#
_symmetry.space_group_name_H-M   'P 1'
#
loop_
_entity.id
_entity.type
_entity.pdbx_description
1 polymer ?
#
loop_
_entity_poly.entity_id
_entity_poly.type
_entity_poly.pdbx_seq_one_letter_code
_entity_poly.pdbx_strand_id
1 'polypeptide(L)'
;MQTERNNAIFQQLIKPNQVEQKQAVVEAPASEVEKPSDFEGYLRSILTPDAENNVNEETLFAGLLQERIRSSKGDELASKFEMKYKEGLEQFRRPDGVTLPEGAARQALRSLVDSGDLSQEEAHSFHAQAFHGAQLDNRLNVLWDGRGSVEDPSIAIANLEAALLSARTKIEAFDNGSEDPGSLSLDAEPGSEFIFGVNGSDKVFYPHEHIEFGALAAPEALAALLNPQSEMVEEVEEEVLAEEETPESEEEDQNLETLEDAIASFGRWNPNSSRNNNLVVSAPSELSAQIEKVVLRDSEGNEIEEGTLGKINKHGRQRVRFDKEGAEYGQDVRVEVSLKDGTTASYEVGEAPHKRKRLRQKIA
;
A
#
# COMPACT_ATOMS: atom_id res chain seq x y z
N MET A 1 45.91 -31.90 -58.03
CA MET A 1 44.71 -31.80 -58.87
C MET A 1 43.57 -32.51 -58.16
N GLN A 2 42.92 -31.82 -57.22
CA GLN A 2 41.85 -32.32 -56.36
C GLN A 2 40.93 -31.14 -56.09
N THR A 3 40.02 -30.80 -57.02
CA THR A 3 39.04 -29.74 -56.77
C THR A 3 37.84 -29.75 -57.74
N GLU A 4 37.27 -30.91 -58.10
CA GLU A 4 36.05 -30.90 -58.96
C GLU A 4 35.03 -32.01 -58.66
N ARG A 5 34.69 -32.28 -57.39
CA ARG A 5 33.67 -33.31 -57.09
C ARG A 5 32.61 -33.04 -56.03
N ASN A 6 32.46 -31.80 -55.54
CA ASN A 6 31.47 -31.52 -54.48
C ASN A 6 30.54 -30.35 -54.82
N ASN A 7 29.79 -30.42 -55.94
CA ASN A 7 28.71 -29.43 -56.15
C ASN A 7 27.54 -29.94 -57.00
N ALA A 8 27.01 -31.13 -56.72
CA ALA A 8 25.84 -31.68 -57.43
C ALA A 8 24.82 -32.41 -56.53
N ILE A 9 24.85 -32.22 -55.21
CA ILE A 9 23.92 -32.86 -54.26
C ILE A 9 23.22 -31.80 -53.40
N PHE A 10 22.75 -30.70 -54.00
CA PHE A 10 22.03 -29.66 -53.24
C PHE A 10 20.88 -28.99 -54.01
N GLN A 11 20.20 -29.72 -54.91
CA GLN A 11 19.04 -29.19 -55.65
C GLN A 11 17.84 -30.15 -55.77
N GLN A 12 17.63 -31.09 -54.84
CA GLN A 12 16.48 -32.02 -54.94
C GLN A 12 15.59 -32.21 -53.72
N LEU A 13 15.65 -31.36 -52.70
CA LEU A 13 14.81 -31.52 -51.49
C LEU A 13 14.21 -30.21 -50.99
N ILE A 14 13.47 -29.50 -51.85
CA ILE A 14 12.46 -28.53 -51.39
C ILE A 14 11.19 -28.78 -52.22
N LYS A 15 10.39 -29.76 -51.79
CA LYS A 15 8.98 -29.83 -52.16
C LYS A 15 8.21 -29.12 -51.05
N PRO A 16 7.48 -28.02 -51.32
CA PRO A 16 6.63 -27.40 -50.32
C PRO A 16 5.48 -28.35 -50.02
N ASN A 17 5.53 -28.98 -48.85
CA ASN A 17 4.44 -29.79 -48.33
C ASN A 17 3.39 -28.82 -47.76
N GLN A 18 2.49 -28.33 -48.62
CA GLN A 18 1.30 -27.60 -48.17
C GLN A 18 0.34 -28.58 -47.51
N VAL A 19 0.54 -28.80 -46.22
CA VAL A 19 -0.47 -29.38 -45.35
C VAL A 19 -1.46 -28.24 -45.07
N GLU A 20 -2.63 -28.27 -45.71
CA GLU A 20 -3.79 -27.48 -45.31
C GLU A 20 -4.14 -27.84 -43.86
N GLN A 21 -3.58 -27.09 -42.91
CA GLN A 21 -4.04 -27.10 -41.54
C GLN A 21 -5.37 -26.37 -41.51
N LYS A 22 -6.44 -27.17 -41.62
CA LYS A 22 -7.81 -26.77 -41.30
C LYS A 22 -7.82 -26.45 -39.80
N GLN A 23 -7.49 -25.20 -39.46
CA GLN A 23 -7.61 -24.68 -38.10
C GLN A 23 -9.08 -24.75 -37.72
N ALA A 24 -9.42 -25.79 -36.95
CA ALA A 24 -10.63 -25.76 -36.16
C ALA A 24 -10.47 -24.57 -35.21
N VAL A 25 -11.35 -23.58 -35.36
CA VAL A 25 -11.56 -22.55 -34.35
C VAL A 25 -12.04 -23.29 -33.11
N VAL A 26 -11.09 -23.66 -32.24
CA VAL A 26 -11.40 -24.13 -30.90
C VAL A 26 -11.94 -22.90 -30.20
N GLU A 27 -13.27 -22.80 -30.11
CA GLU A 27 -13.94 -21.89 -29.19
C GLU A 27 -13.25 -22.07 -27.84
N ALA A 28 -12.50 -21.05 -27.42
CA ALA A 28 -11.93 -21.04 -26.09
C ALA A 28 -13.11 -21.25 -25.13
N PRO A 29 -13.06 -22.27 -24.25
CA PRO A 29 -14.13 -22.51 -23.30
C PRO A 29 -14.37 -21.20 -22.57
N ALA A 30 -15.62 -20.73 -22.63
CA ALA A 30 -16.03 -19.52 -21.93
C ALA A 30 -15.51 -19.63 -20.50
N SER A 31 -14.60 -18.73 -20.13
CA SER A 31 -14.05 -18.63 -18.80
C SER A 31 -15.22 -18.65 -17.83
N GLU A 32 -15.35 -19.73 -17.07
CA GLU A 32 -16.31 -19.85 -15.99
C GLU A 32 -16.10 -18.61 -15.12
N VAL A 33 -17.14 -17.78 -15.01
CA VAL A 33 -17.10 -16.60 -14.15
C VAL A 33 -16.89 -17.13 -12.74
N GLU A 34 -15.65 -17.07 -12.27
CA GLU A 34 -15.29 -17.51 -10.93
C GLU A 34 -16.21 -16.79 -9.96
N LYS A 35 -16.94 -17.57 -9.17
CA LYS A 35 -17.78 -17.01 -8.11
C LYS A 35 -16.89 -16.10 -7.27
N PRO A 36 -17.31 -14.85 -7.00
CA PRO A 36 -16.55 -13.97 -6.12
C PRO A 36 -16.26 -14.74 -4.83
N SER A 37 -14.97 -14.83 -4.50
CA SER A 37 -14.52 -15.70 -3.42
C SER A 37 -15.20 -15.29 -2.11
N ASP A 38 -15.54 -16.28 -1.29
CA ASP A 38 -16.08 -16.09 0.07
C ASP A 38 -15.01 -15.57 1.05
N PHE A 39 -13.99 -14.88 0.55
CA PHE A 39 -12.81 -14.42 1.29
C PHE A 39 -13.20 -13.57 2.51
N GLU A 40 -13.97 -12.51 2.29
CA GLU A 40 -14.38 -11.61 3.37
C GLU A 40 -15.37 -12.27 4.33
N GLY A 41 -16.32 -13.05 3.79
CA GLY A 41 -17.30 -13.77 4.60
C GLY A 41 -16.63 -14.77 5.55
N TYR A 42 -15.62 -15.47 5.03
CA TYR A 42 -14.81 -16.39 5.81
C TYR A 42 -13.95 -15.70 6.86
N LEU A 43 -13.18 -14.68 6.49
CA LEU A 43 -12.31 -13.98 7.45
C LEU A 43 -13.14 -13.37 8.58
N ARG A 44 -14.32 -12.80 8.29
CA ARG A 44 -15.23 -12.31 9.34
C ARG A 44 -15.73 -13.38 10.30
N SER A 45 -15.80 -14.63 9.86
CA SER A 45 -16.25 -15.74 10.68
C SER A 45 -15.19 -16.24 11.66
N ILE A 46 -13.90 -16.00 11.37
CA ILE A 46 -12.77 -16.49 12.18
C ILE A 46 -12.04 -15.37 12.94
N LEU A 47 -12.04 -14.13 12.42
CA LEU A 47 -11.41 -13.00 13.09
C LEU A 47 -12.28 -12.52 14.26
N THR A 48 -11.64 -12.24 15.39
CA THR A 48 -12.31 -11.68 16.58
C THR A 48 -11.83 -10.24 16.78
N PRO A 49 -12.54 -9.24 16.23
CA PRO A 49 -12.16 -7.86 16.44
C PRO A 49 -12.36 -7.44 17.90
N ASP A 50 -11.70 -6.36 18.30
CA ASP A 50 -11.86 -5.78 19.64
C ASP A 50 -13.20 -5.02 19.80
N ALA A 51 -13.39 -4.38 20.96
CA ALA A 51 -14.62 -3.63 21.26
C ALA A 51 -14.84 -2.41 20.35
N GLU A 52 -13.79 -1.92 19.68
CA GLU A 52 -13.83 -0.80 18.73
C GLU A 52 -13.92 -1.29 17.27
N ASN A 53 -14.14 -2.59 17.08
CA ASN A 53 -14.15 -3.27 15.79
C ASN A 53 -12.82 -3.17 15.03
N ASN A 54 -11.69 -3.15 15.76
CA ASN A 54 -10.35 -3.18 15.19
C ASN A 54 -9.75 -4.59 15.25
N VAL A 55 -8.80 -4.85 14.37
CA VAL A 55 -7.96 -6.05 14.35
C VAL A 55 -6.49 -5.63 14.27
N ASN A 56 -5.60 -6.40 14.90
CA ASN A 56 -4.16 -6.21 14.78
C ASN A 56 -3.55 -7.10 13.68
N GLU A 57 -2.32 -6.78 13.27
CA GLU A 57 -1.64 -7.49 12.17
C GLU A 57 -1.44 -8.97 12.49
N GLU A 58 -1.04 -9.35 13.71
CA GLU A 58 -0.82 -10.76 14.06
C GLU A 58 -2.10 -11.62 13.96
N THR A 59 -3.25 -11.06 14.36
CA THR A 59 -4.54 -11.76 14.30
C THR A 59 -5.02 -11.86 12.85
N LEU A 60 -4.86 -10.77 12.08
CA LEU A 60 -5.15 -10.77 10.65
C LEU A 60 -4.28 -11.78 9.90
N PHE A 61 -2.98 -11.84 10.23
CA PHE A 61 -2.03 -12.81 9.71
C PHE A 61 -2.46 -14.26 9.94
N ALA A 62 -2.86 -14.61 11.17
CA ALA A 62 -3.35 -15.95 11.48
C ALA A 62 -4.63 -16.30 10.68
N GLY A 63 -5.54 -15.33 10.54
CA GLY A 63 -6.75 -15.50 9.71
C GLY A 63 -6.44 -15.70 8.23
N LEU A 64 -5.50 -14.91 7.68
CA LEU A 64 -5.06 -15.05 6.30
C LEU A 64 -4.38 -16.38 6.04
N LEU A 65 -3.55 -16.89 6.96
CA LEU A 65 -2.99 -18.24 6.83
C LEU A 65 -4.08 -19.30 6.70
N GLN A 66 -5.09 -19.25 7.56
CA GLN A 66 -6.20 -20.19 7.51
C GLN A 66 -6.98 -20.07 6.19
N GLU A 67 -7.20 -18.84 5.70
CA GLU A 67 -7.85 -18.58 4.41
C GLU A 67 -7.03 -19.13 3.23
N ARG A 68 -5.71 -18.88 3.17
CA ARG A 68 -4.85 -19.39 2.10
C ARG A 68 -4.80 -20.91 2.05
N ILE A 69 -4.74 -21.54 3.23
CA ILE A 69 -4.84 -23.01 3.34
C ILE A 69 -6.21 -23.48 2.85
N ARG A 70 -7.31 -22.83 3.28
CA ARG A 70 -8.66 -23.20 2.85
C ARG A 70 -8.83 -23.10 1.34
N SER A 71 -8.46 -21.97 0.75
CA SER A 71 -8.59 -21.71 -0.69
C SER A 71 -7.76 -22.68 -1.52
N SER A 72 -6.54 -22.99 -1.08
CA SER A 72 -5.59 -23.83 -1.86
C SER A 72 -5.72 -25.33 -1.58
N LYS A 73 -6.12 -25.72 -0.37
CA LYS A 73 -6.06 -27.11 0.14
C LYS A 73 -7.39 -27.64 0.66
N GLY A 74 -8.41 -26.78 0.78
CA GLY A 74 -9.76 -27.15 1.23
C GLY A 74 -9.99 -27.04 2.73
N ASP A 75 -11.27 -27.15 3.11
CA ASP A 75 -11.77 -26.90 4.48
C ASP A 75 -11.20 -27.87 5.53
N GLU A 76 -10.88 -29.10 5.14
CA GLU A 76 -10.34 -30.12 6.05
C GLU A 76 -8.98 -29.70 6.61
N LEU A 77 -8.06 -29.24 5.74
CA LEU A 77 -6.73 -28.83 6.16
C LEU A 77 -6.75 -27.49 6.91
N ALA A 78 -7.63 -26.57 6.51
CA ALA A 78 -7.85 -25.32 7.24
C ALA A 78 -8.38 -25.58 8.67
N SER A 79 -9.23 -26.60 8.84
CA SER A 79 -9.72 -27.02 10.16
C SER A 79 -8.61 -27.64 11.01
N LYS A 80 -7.72 -28.45 10.43
CA LYS A 80 -6.52 -28.95 11.12
C LYS A 80 -5.61 -27.80 11.57
N PHE A 81 -5.39 -26.80 10.70
CA PHE A 81 -4.66 -25.59 11.05
C PHE A 81 -5.30 -24.89 12.25
N GLU A 82 -6.62 -24.64 12.20
CA GLU A 82 -7.36 -23.96 13.27
C GLU A 82 -7.23 -24.67 14.62
N MET A 83 -7.35 -25.99 14.62
CA MET A 83 -7.13 -26.80 15.83
C MET A 83 -5.73 -26.59 16.40
N LYS A 84 -4.69 -26.68 15.55
CA LYS A 84 -3.30 -26.49 15.97
C LYS A 84 -3.01 -25.07 16.42
N TYR A 85 -3.61 -24.09 15.76
CA TYR A 85 -3.52 -22.69 16.14
C TYR A 85 -4.13 -22.45 17.52
N LYS A 86 -5.33 -22.96 17.78
CA LYS A 86 -5.99 -22.88 19.09
C LYS A 86 -5.19 -23.59 20.20
N GLU A 87 -4.62 -24.75 19.92
CA GLU A 87 -3.69 -25.44 20.84
C GLU A 87 -2.44 -24.58 21.12
N GLY A 88 -1.90 -23.94 20.08
CA GLY A 88 -0.74 -23.05 20.17
C GLY A 88 -0.99 -21.77 20.98
N LEU A 89 -2.19 -21.18 20.90
CA LEU A 89 -2.51 -19.94 21.62
C LEU A 89 -2.29 -20.05 23.14
N GLU A 90 -2.55 -21.22 23.73
CA GLU A 90 -2.27 -21.46 25.15
C GLU A 90 -0.78 -21.65 25.44
N GLN A 91 -0.01 -22.20 24.50
CA GLN A 91 1.45 -22.37 24.63
C GLN A 91 2.21 -21.05 24.50
N PHE A 92 1.70 -20.15 23.64
CA PHE A 92 2.25 -18.82 23.40
C PHE A 92 1.62 -17.75 24.29
N ARG A 93 0.87 -18.15 25.32
CA ARG A 93 0.39 -17.24 26.37
C ARG A 93 1.52 -16.98 27.38
N ARG A 94 1.93 -15.72 27.46
CA ARG A 94 2.92 -15.20 28.40
C ARG A 94 2.36 -15.17 29.84
N PRO A 95 3.22 -15.09 30.88
CA PRO A 95 2.78 -14.97 32.27
C PRO A 95 1.94 -13.73 32.58
N ASP A 96 2.06 -12.67 31.77
CA ASP A 96 1.24 -11.44 31.84
C ASP A 96 -0.16 -11.62 31.21
N GLY A 97 -0.47 -12.82 30.69
CA GLY A 97 -1.73 -13.17 30.06
C GLY A 97 -1.83 -12.79 28.58
N VAL A 98 -0.80 -12.14 28.01
CA VAL A 98 -0.75 -11.81 26.58
C VAL A 98 -0.44 -13.07 25.79
N THR A 99 -1.23 -13.34 24.76
CA THR A 99 -0.94 -14.38 23.78
C THR A 99 -0.27 -13.75 22.57
N LEU A 100 0.65 -14.47 21.92
CA LEU A 100 1.29 -14.08 20.67
C LEU A 100 0.67 -14.88 19.49
N PRO A 101 -0.40 -14.37 18.85
CA PRO A 101 -1.02 -15.01 17.69
C PRO A 101 -0.04 -15.40 16.58
N GLU A 102 0.96 -14.57 16.27
CA GLU A 102 1.94 -14.88 15.21
C GLU A 102 2.67 -16.20 15.51
N GLY A 103 3.22 -16.32 16.73
CA GLY A 103 3.95 -17.52 17.15
C GLY A 103 3.10 -18.78 17.10
N ALA A 104 1.85 -18.69 17.58
CA ALA A 104 0.91 -19.81 17.54
C ALA A 104 0.56 -20.22 16.10
N ALA A 105 0.32 -19.26 15.21
CA ALA A 105 -0.02 -19.51 13.81
C ALA A 105 1.15 -20.15 13.05
N ARG A 106 2.38 -19.68 13.28
CA ARG A 106 3.59 -20.26 12.69
C ARG A 106 3.86 -21.67 13.18
N GLN A 107 3.66 -21.94 14.48
CA GLN A 107 3.79 -23.29 15.03
C GLN A 107 2.72 -24.24 14.46
N ALA A 108 1.48 -23.76 14.27
CA ALA A 108 0.43 -24.52 13.63
C ALA A 108 0.79 -24.89 12.18
N LEU A 109 1.32 -23.92 11.42
CA LEU A 109 1.76 -24.12 10.05
C LEU A 109 2.92 -25.13 9.95
N ARG A 110 3.94 -25.01 10.83
CA ARG A 110 5.04 -26.00 10.94
C ARG A 110 4.51 -27.40 11.24
N SER A 111 3.52 -27.52 12.13
CA SER A 111 2.93 -28.80 12.49
C SER A 111 2.25 -29.51 11.30
N LEU A 112 1.72 -28.75 10.33
CA LEU A 112 1.18 -29.29 9.08
C LEU A 112 2.28 -29.74 8.10
N VAL A 113 3.44 -29.09 8.13
CA VAL A 113 4.62 -29.54 7.37
C VAL A 113 5.17 -30.83 7.97
N ASP A 114 5.32 -30.88 9.30
CA ASP A 114 5.83 -32.05 10.03
C ASP A 114 4.95 -33.29 9.86
N SER A 115 3.63 -33.11 9.73
CA SER A 115 2.69 -34.20 9.46
C SER A 115 2.67 -34.64 8.00
N GLY A 116 3.33 -33.90 7.10
CA GLY A 116 3.28 -34.11 5.65
C GLY A 116 1.96 -33.68 5.00
N ASP A 117 1.12 -32.93 5.72
CA ASP A 117 -0.11 -32.36 5.15
C ASP A 117 0.16 -31.15 4.22
N LEU A 118 1.29 -30.47 4.42
CA LEU A 118 1.82 -29.41 3.54
C LEU A 118 3.28 -29.70 3.18
N SER A 119 3.71 -29.27 1.98
CA SER A 119 5.15 -29.17 1.69
C SER A 119 5.76 -27.94 2.37
N GLN A 120 7.09 -27.94 2.51
CA GLN A 120 7.82 -26.79 3.05
C GLN A 120 7.66 -25.54 2.16
N GLU A 121 7.71 -25.73 0.85
CA GLU A 121 7.55 -24.65 -0.13
C GLU A 121 6.15 -24.03 -0.06
N GLU A 122 5.11 -24.86 0.06
CA GLU A 122 3.72 -24.40 0.20
C GLU A 122 3.54 -23.59 1.47
N ALA A 123 4.07 -24.08 2.59
CA ALA A 123 3.98 -23.38 3.86
C ALA A 123 4.75 -22.05 3.84
N HIS A 124 5.94 -22.00 3.21
CA HIS A 124 6.68 -20.75 3.05
C HIS A 124 5.93 -19.74 2.15
N SER A 125 5.26 -20.22 1.10
CA SER A 125 4.45 -19.38 0.21
C SER A 125 3.23 -18.82 0.95
N PHE A 126 2.49 -19.65 1.69
CA PHE A 126 1.34 -19.19 2.48
C PHE A 126 1.78 -18.21 3.57
N HIS A 127 2.92 -18.47 4.22
CA HIS A 127 3.51 -17.57 5.20
C HIS A 127 3.82 -16.21 4.59
N ALA A 128 4.49 -16.16 3.44
CA ALA A 128 4.80 -14.92 2.75
C ALA A 128 3.54 -14.12 2.34
N GLN A 129 2.55 -14.79 1.73
CA GLN A 129 1.30 -14.16 1.32
C GLN A 129 0.53 -13.58 2.52
N ALA A 130 0.39 -14.36 3.59
CA ALA A 130 -0.31 -13.90 4.79
C ALA A 130 0.44 -12.77 5.49
N PHE A 131 1.77 -12.85 5.57
CA PHE A 131 2.60 -11.83 6.20
C PHE A 131 2.45 -10.49 5.48
N HIS A 132 2.59 -10.48 4.16
CA HIS A 132 2.43 -9.26 3.36
C HIS A 132 0.98 -8.76 3.30
N GLY A 133 0.00 -9.66 3.27
CA GLY A 133 -1.41 -9.31 3.29
C GLY A 133 -1.89 -8.76 4.63
N ALA A 134 -1.19 -9.07 5.72
CA ALA A 134 -1.54 -8.61 7.07
C ALA A 134 -0.93 -7.26 7.46
N GLN A 135 -0.07 -6.66 6.62
CA GLN A 135 0.55 -5.36 6.90
C GLN A 135 -0.50 -4.25 6.89
N LEU A 136 -0.73 -3.65 8.05
CA LEU A 136 -1.67 -2.54 8.28
C LEU A 136 -0.93 -1.20 8.45
N ASP A 137 0.39 -1.23 8.67
CA ASP A 137 1.25 -0.05 8.71
C ASP A 137 2.32 -0.02 7.60
N ASN A 138 3.35 0.81 7.73
CA ASN A 138 4.43 0.94 6.74
C ASN A 138 5.70 0.17 7.13
N ARG A 139 5.66 -0.67 8.16
CA ARG A 139 6.81 -1.42 8.70
C ARG A 139 6.79 -2.85 8.18
N LEU A 140 7.12 -2.96 6.90
CA LEU A 140 6.99 -4.16 6.07
C LEU A 140 7.83 -5.40 6.48
N ASN A 141 8.54 -5.36 7.61
CA ASN A 141 9.49 -6.37 8.05
C ASN A 141 9.11 -7.04 9.38
N VAL A 142 8.00 -6.66 10.00
CA VAL A 142 7.51 -7.24 11.25
C VAL A 142 5.98 -7.14 11.32
N LEU A 143 5.34 -8.00 12.12
CA LEU A 143 3.92 -7.89 12.46
C LEU A 143 3.81 -7.33 13.87
N TRP A 144 2.98 -6.31 14.06
CA TRP A 144 2.73 -5.73 15.37
C TRP A 144 1.47 -6.26 16.02
N ASP A 145 1.54 -6.43 17.34
CA ASP A 145 0.37 -6.73 18.15
C ASP A 145 -0.52 -5.48 18.34
N GLY A 146 -1.63 -5.67 19.06
CA GLY A 146 -2.53 -4.57 19.42
C GLY A 146 -2.13 -3.82 20.69
N ARG A 147 -0.99 -4.13 21.30
CA ARG A 147 -0.68 -3.81 22.70
C ARG A 147 0.76 -3.31 22.84
N GLY A 148 1.04 -2.23 22.11
CA GLY A 148 2.26 -1.45 22.26
C GLY A 148 2.56 -1.13 23.73
N SER A 149 3.84 -1.02 24.03
CA SER A 149 4.36 -0.74 25.36
C SER A 149 4.84 0.71 25.50
N VAL A 150 5.18 1.12 26.73
CA VAL A 150 5.79 2.45 26.99
C VAL A 150 7.16 2.58 26.32
N GLU A 151 7.89 1.46 26.22
CA GLU A 151 9.23 1.41 25.62
C GLU A 151 9.17 1.21 24.11
N ASP A 152 8.11 0.57 23.62
CA ASP A 152 7.84 0.31 22.20
C ASP A 152 6.36 0.58 21.88
N PRO A 153 5.99 1.81 21.49
CA PRO A 153 4.61 2.20 21.25
C PRO A 153 4.05 1.69 19.92
N SER A 154 4.73 0.73 19.28
CA SER A 154 4.36 0.23 17.97
C SER A 154 3.08 -0.59 18.10
N ILE A 155 2.01 -0.04 17.55
CA ILE A 155 0.67 -0.62 17.50
C ILE A 155 0.24 -0.52 16.05
N ALA A 156 -0.06 -1.65 15.42
CA ALA A 156 -0.67 -1.68 14.10
C ALA A 156 -2.04 -2.32 14.22
N ILE A 157 -3.03 -1.45 14.40
CA ILE A 157 -4.45 -1.81 14.40
C ILE A 157 -5.16 -1.05 13.29
N ALA A 158 -6.14 -1.69 12.67
CA ALA A 158 -7.05 -1.05 11.74
C ALA A 158 -8.47 -1.52 12.00
N ASN A 159 -9.44 -0.69 11.63
CA ASN A 159 -10.83 -1.11 11.59
C ASN A 159 -10.97 -2.35 10.69
N LEU A 160 -11.77 -3.34 11.12
CA LEU A 160 -11.91 -4.63 10.44
C LEU A 160 -12.21 -4.48 8.94
N GLU A 161 -13.07 -3.54 8.54
CA GLU A 161 -13.41 -3.30 7.14
C GLU A 161 -12.20 -2.85 6.32
N ALA A 162 -11.42 -1.92 6.85
CA ALA A 162 -10.22 -1.40 6.20
C ALA A 162 -9.13 -2.48 6.11
N ALA A 163 -8.97 -3.26 7.19
CA ALA A 163 -8.06 -4.40 7.24
C ALA A 163 -8.39 -5.45 6.19
N LEU A 164 -9.67 -5.85 6.08
CA LEU A 164 -10.13 -6.83 5.10
C LEU A 164 -9.96 -6.33 3.66
N LEU A 165 -10.27 -5.06 3.38
CA LEU A 165 -10.07 -4.47 2.05
C LEU A 165 -8.58 -4.42 1.67
N SER A 166 -7.72 -4.03 2.61
CA SER A 166 -6.27 -4.01 2.40
C SER A 166 -5.73 -5.42 2.10
N ALA A 167 -6.08 -6.38 2.95
CA ALA A 167 -5.66 -7.76 2.80
C ALA A 167 -6.16 -8.36 1.47
N ARG A 168 -7.43 -8.16 1.14
CA ARG A 168 -8.01 -8.62 -0.14
C ARG A 168 -7.25 -8.07 -1.34
N THR A 169 -6.98 -6.77 -1.34
CA THR A 169 -6.24 -6.12 -2.44
C THR A 169 -4.87 -6.77 -2.64
N LYS A 170 -4.16 -7.08 -1.55
CA LYS A 170 -2.86 -7.77 -1.61
C LYS A 170 -2.97 -9.21 -2.05
N ILE A 171 -3.91 -9.98 -1.50
CA ILE A 171 -4.10 -11.38 -1.89
C ILE A 171 -4.51 -11.52 -3.35
N GLU A 172 -5.43 -10.68 -3.84
CA GLU A 172 -5.81 -10.66 -5.27
C GLU A 172 -4.60 -10.34 -6.17
N ALA A 173 -3.70 -9.45 -5.73
CA ALA A 173 -2.48 -9.13 -6.46
C ALA A 173 -1.50 -10.32 -6.54
N PHE A 174 -1.41 -11.13 -5.49
CA PHE A 174 -0.62 -12.37 -5.52
C PHE A 174 -1.28 -13.44 -6.38
N ASP A 175 -2.60 -13.60 -6.26
CA ASP A 175 -3.35 -14.63 -6.99
C ASP A 175 -3.36 -14.39 -8.51
N ASN A 176 -3.40 -13.13 -8.93
CA ASN A 176 -3.32 -12.77 -10.35
C ASN A 176 -1.87 -12.60 -10.87
N GLY A 177 -0.86 -12.78 -10.00
CA GLY A 177 0.56 -12.67 -10.35
C GLY A 177 1.04 -11.25 -10.66
N SER A 178 0.30 -10.21 -10.28
CA SER A 178 0.74 -8.81 -10.40
C SER A 178 1.76 -8.41 -9.34
N GLU A 179 1.81 -9.12 -8.23
CA GLU A 179 2.86 -9.03 -7.20
C GLU A 179 3.41 -10.42 -6.86
N ASP A 180 4.70 -10.49 -6.55
CA ASP A 180 5.35 -11.70 -6.03
C ASP A 180 5.50 -11.57 -4.50
N PRO A 181 4.82 -12.42 -3.69
CA PRO A 181 4.99 -12.39 -2.24
C PRO A 181 6.37 -12.90 -1.80
N GLY A 182 7.15 -13.52 -2.69
CA GLY A 182 8.41 -14.16 -2.36
C GLY A 182 8.23 -15.39 -1.47
N SER A 183 9.19 -15.64 -0.58
CA SER A 183 9.20 -16.80 0.31
C SER A 183 9.69 -16.39 1.69
N LEU A 184 8.95 -16.75 2.73
CA LEU A 184 9.34 -16.49 4.13
C LEU A 184 9.53 -17.81 4.86
N SER A 185 10.75 -18.03 5.36
CA SER A 185 11.06 -19.22 6.16
C SER A 185 10.18 -19.28 7.40
N LEU A 186 9.72 -20.49 7.73
CA LEU A 186 9.04 -20.70 9.00
C LEU A 186 9.99 -20.56 10.18
N ASP A 187 11.30 -20.71 10.01
CA ASP A 187 12.29 -20.83 11.11
C ASP A 187 12.68 -19.52 11.80
N ALA A 188 12.31 -18.35 11.25
CA ALA A 188 12.61 -17.08 11.92
C ALA A 188 11.98 -17.03 13.32
N GLU A 189 12.56 -16.29 14.26
CA GLU A 189 11.90 -16.09 15.55
C GLU A 189 10.78 -15.05 15.41
N PRO A 190 9.64 -15.17 16.12
CA PRO A 190 8.65 -14.10 16.18
C PRO A 190 9.30 -12.79 16.64
N GLY A 191 9.00 -11.69 15.94
CA GLY A 191 9.59 -10.38 16.24
C GLY A 191 11.05 -10.18 15.81
N SER A 192 11.70 -11.16 15.16
CA SER A 192 12.99 -10.89 14.51
C SER A 192 12.75 -10.08 13.24
N GLU A 193 13.44 -8.94 13.07
CA GLU A 193 13.38 -8.18 11.82
C GLU A 193 13.77 -9.09 10.64
N PHE A 194 12.84 -9.29 9.72
CA PHE A 194 13.14 -10.01 8.50
C PHE A 194 14.03 -9.14 7.61
N ILE A 195 15.30 -9.52 7.50
CA ILE A 195 16.15 -9.04 6.43
C ILE A 195 15.75 -9.84 5.19
N PHE A 196 15.06 -9.20 4.24
CA PHE A 196 14.77 -9.78 2.93
C PHE A 196 16.11 -10.06 2.23
N GLY A 197 16.63 -11.26 2.45
CA GLY A 197 17.81 -11.76 1.76
C GLY A 197 17.41 -12.09 0.33
N VAL A 198 17.87 -11.28 -0.62
CA VAL A 198 17.98 -11.70 -2.02
C VAL A 198 18.82 -12.98 -1.99
N ASN A 199 18.18 -14.14 -2.16
CA ASN A 199 18.85 -15.43 -2.04
C ASN A 199 20.06 -15.48 -2.98
N GLY A 200 21.26 -15.46 -2.40
CA GLY A 200 22.49 -15.62 -3.12
C GLY A 200 22.66 -17.06 -3.58
N SER A 201 22.37 -17.33 -4.85
CA SER A 201 23.30 -18.06 -5.74
C SER A 201 22.87 -18.11 -7.21
N ASP A 202 21.65 -17.74 -7.59
CA ASP A 202 21.29 -17.58 -9.00
C ASP A 202 21.02 -16.12 -9.33
N LYS A 203 21.98 -15.51 -10.05
CA LYS A 203 21.72 -14.30 -10.82
C LYS A 203 20.77 -14.66 -11.95
N VAL A 204 19.46 -14.69 -11.67
CA VAL A 204 18.47 -14.50 -12.73
C VAL A 204 18.54 -13.02 -13.10
N PHE A 205 19.39 -12.75 -14.09
CA PHE A 205 19.37 -11.52 -14.84
C PHE A 205 18.01 -11.50 -15.55
N TYR A 206 17.06 -10.71 -15.04
CA TYR A 206 15.93 -10.29 -15.86
C TYR A 206 16.45 -9.13 -16.72
N PRO A 207 16.80 -9.34 -18.01
CA PRO A 207 16.88 -8.19 -18.90
C PRO A 207 15.48 -7.57 -18.88
N HIS A 208 15.38 -6.32 -18.43
CA HIS A 208 14.23 -5.50 -18.74
C HIS A 208 14.18 -5.32 -20.26
N GLU A 209 13.59 -6.28 -20.96
CA GLU A 209 13.07 -6.03 -22.29
C GLU A 209 11.87 -5.10 -22.13
N HIS A 210 11.97 -3.95 -22.79
CA HIS A 210 10.91 -2.98 -22.97
C HIS A 210 9.62 -3.68 -23.42
N ILE A 211 8.65 -3.80 -22.53
CA ILE A 211 7.26 -4.03 -22.91
C ILE A 211 6.69 -2.67 -23.33
N GLU A 212 6.68 -2.42 -24.64
CA GLU A 212 5.88 -1.33 -25.22
C GLU A 212 4.39 -1.64 -24.99
N PHE A 213 3.78 -0.95 -24.01
CA PHE A 213 2.34 -0.92 -23.88
C PHE A 213 1.74 -0.10 -25.03
N GLY A 214 1.18 -0.80 -26.01
CA GLY A 214 0.35 -0.21 -27.05
C GLY A 214 -0.85 0.51 -26.43
N ALA A 215 -1.03 1.77 -26.84
CA ALA A 215 -2.10 2.64 -26.39
C ALA A 215 -3.49 2.02 -26.64
N LEU A 216 -4.24 1.76 -25.57
CA LEU A 216 -5.68 1.52 -25.61
C LEU A 216 -6.45 2.81 -25.32
N ALA A 217 -7.57 2.92 -26.02
CA ALA A 217 -8.32 4.13 -26.32
C ALA A 217 -9.08 4.74 -25.12
N ALA A 218 -9.46 6.00 -25.32
CA ALA A 218 -10.01 6.96 -24.37
C ALA A 218 -11.27 6.53 -23.59
N PRO A 219 -11.49 7.05 -22.36
CA PRO A 219 -12.70 6.84 -21.59
C PRO A 219 -13.68 8.01 -21.76
N GLU A 220 -14.63 7.90 -22.69
CA GLU A 220 -15.78 8.84 -22.80
C GLU A 220 -17.15 8.17 -22.55
N ALA A 221 -17.22 6.89 -22.17
CA ALA A 221 -18.48 6.14 -22.17
C ALA A 221 -19.12 5.85 -20.79
N LEU A 222 -18.67 6.45 -19.68
CA LEU A 222 -19.19 6.09 -18.34
C LEU A 222 -19.99 7.19 -17.60
N ALA A 223 -20.35 8.29 -18.26
CA ALA A 223 -21.09 9.39 -17.64
C ALA A 223 -22.62 9.35 -17.81
N ALA A 224 -23.19 8.30 -18.42
CA ALA A 224 -24.59 8.29 -18.86
C ALA A 224 -25.58 7.48 -17.97
N LEU A 225 -25.16 6.94 -16.82
CA LEU A 225 -26.00 6.01 -16.03
C LEU A 225 -26.50 6.51 -14.67
N LEU A 226 -26.24 7.76 -14.29
CA LEU A 226 -26.68 8.30 -13.00
C LEU A 226 -27.52 9.57 -13.20
N ASN A 227 -28.75 9.38 -13.67
CA ASN A 227 -29.74 10.45 -13.68
C ASN A 227 -31.15 9.91 -13.39
N PRO A 228 -31.55 9.75 -12.12
CA PRO A 228 -32.95 9.60 -11.78
C PRO A 228 -33.60 10.99 -11.72
N GLN A 229 -34.54 11.23 -12.63
CA GLN A 229 -35.42 12.39 -12.60
C GLN A 229 -36.23 12.43 -11.30
N SER A 230 -36.29 13.62 -10.69
CA SER A 230 -37.29 14.01 -9.71
C SER A 230 -37.81 15.38 -10.14
N GLU A 231 -39.00 15.38 -10.73
CA GLU A 231 -39.82 16.57 -10.96
C GLU A 231 -40.51 16.96 -9.63
N MET A 232 -40.35 18.24 -9.26
CA MET A 232 -41.35 19.28 -8.89
C MET A 232 -42.57 18.82 -8.04
N VAL A 233 -43.01 19.54 -7.00
CA VAL A 233 -43.73 20.83 -7.07
C VAL A 233 -43.90 21.45 -5.65
N GLU A 234 -43.82 22.79 -5.63
CA GLU A 234 -44.36 23.85 -4.73
C GLU A 234 -44.99 23.49 -3.36
N GLU A 235 -44.65 24.29 -2.33
CA GLU A 235 -45.52 25.40 -1.90
C GLU A 235 -44.77 26.46 -1.08
N VAL A 236 -45.21 27.69 -1.28
CA VAL A 236 -44.70 28.96 -0.76
C VAL A 236 -45.35 29.23 0.59
N GLU A 237 -44.57 29.49 1.64
CA GLU A 237 -45.05 30.30 2.76
C GLU A 237 -44.02 31.37 3.12
N GLU A 238 -44.55 32.59 3.14
CA GLU A 238 -43.94 33.89 3.34
C GLU A 238 -44.14 34.24 4.82
N GLU A 239 -43.07 34.33 5.61
CA GLU A 239 -43.17 34.96 6.95
C GLU A 239 -41.92 35.77 7.35
N VAL A 240 -42.16 37.08 7.41
CA VAL A 240 -41.80 38.06 8.45
C VAL A 240 -40.33 38.36 8.74
N LEU A 241 -39.97 39.60 8.37
CA LEU A 241 -38.81 40.37 8.83
C LEU A 241 -38.71 40.41 10.37
N ALA A 242 -37.53 40.07 10.89
CA ALA A 242 -37.00 40.64 12.11
C ALA A 242 -35.57 41.15 11.82
N GLU A 243 -35.40 42.46 11.91
CA GLU A 243 -34.11 43.14 11.90
C GLU A 243 -33.36 42.78 13.19
N GLU A 244 -32.39 41.88 13.13
CA GLU A 244 -31.42 41.68 14.20
C GLU A 244 -30.21 42.59 13.99
N GLU A 245 -29.94 43.41 15.00
CA GLU A 245 -28.78 44.29 15.11
C GLU A 245 -27.49 43.47 15.03
N THR A 246 -26.60 43.87 14.14
CA THR A 246 -25.27 43.30 13.96
C THR A 246 -24.39 43.71 15.14
N PRO A 247 -23.83 42.77 15.93
CA PRO A 247 -22.80 43.10 16.90
C PRO A 247 -21.50 43.46 16.16
N GLU A 248 -20.93 44.62 16.48
CA GLU A 248 -19.59 45.01 16.06
C GLU A 248 -18.59 43.93 16.51
N SER A 249 -17.99 43.25 15.53
CA SER A 249 -17.06 42.15 15.72
C SER A 249 -15.70 42.66 16.18
N GLU A 250 -15.41 42.53 17.48
CA GLU A 250 -14.06 42.53 18.04
C GLU A 250 -13.39 41.15 17.80
N GLU A 251 -13.23 40.74 16.53
CA GLU A 251 -12.57 39.49 16.14
C GLU A 251 -11.33 39.76 15.26
N GLU A 252 -10.27 40.37 15.81
CA GLU A 252 -8.98 40.44 15.09
C GLU A 252 -7.79 39.80 15.83
N ASP A 253 -7.91 39.41 17.10
CA ASP A 253 -6.74 38.95 17.87
C ASP A 253 -6.61 37.43 18.09
N GLN A 254 -7.56 36.60 17.65
CA GLN A 254 -7.50 35.13 17.84
C GLN A 254 -6.81 34.35 16.71
N ASN A 255 -6.34 35.00 15.65
CA ASN A 255 -5.86 34.31 14.42
C ASN A 255 -4.33 34.22 14.27
N LEU A 256 -3.55 34.76 15.20
CA LEU A 256 -2.08 34.69 15.14
C LEU A 256 -1.51 33.40 15.76
N GLU A 257 -2.15 32.89 16.81
CA GLU A 257 -1.73 31.63 17.47
C GLU A 257 -1.95 30.42 16.53
N THR A 258 -2.98 30.47 15.69
CA THR A 258 -3.27 29.46 14.66
C THR A 258 -2.28 29.47 13.50
N LEU A 259 -1.78 30.65 13.11
CA LEU A 259 -0.82 30.77 12.01
C LEU A 259 0.54 30.21 12.42
N GLU A 260 1.01 30.49 13.64
CA GLU A 260 2.28 29.94 14.14
C GLU A 260 2.23 28.41 14.27
N ASP A 261 1.09 27.85 14.68
CA ASP A 261 0.89 26.40 14.76
C ASP A 261 0.69 25.74 13.37
N ALA A 262 0.04 26.44 12.43
CA ALA A 262 -0.07 26.00 11.03
C ALA A 262 1.31 26.01 10.34
N ILE A 263 2.13 27.03 10.63
CA ILE A 263 3.54 27.07 10.23
C ILE A 263 4.28 25.92 10.90
N ALA A 264 4.07 25.61 12.18
CA ALA A 264 4.77 24.52 12.86
C ALA A 264 4.45 23.10 12.32
N SER A 265 3.30 22.91 11.67
CA SER A 265 2.80 21.60 11.21
C SER A 265 2.95 21.37 9.70
N PHE A 266 3.84 22.13 9.03
CA PHE A 266 3.82 22.21 7.57
C PHE A 266 3.94 20.88 6.83
N GLY A 267 2.82 20.51 6.26
CA GLY A 267 2.72 19.76 5.02
C GLY A 267 2.95 18.26 5.10
N ARG A 268 2.14 17.53 4.32
CA ARG A 268 2.31 16.10 4.10
C ARG A 268 3.42 15.90 3.07
N TRP A 269 4.50 15.24 3.48
CA TRP A 269 5.56 14.78 2.60
C TRP A 269 5.11 13.51 1.89
N ASN A 270 5.13 13.50 0.56
CA ASN A 270 4.88 12.31 -0.23
C ASN A 270 6.09 12.04 -1.13
N PRO A 271 7.01 11.16 -0.73
CA PRO A 271 8.27 10.95 -1.45
C PRO A 271 8.03 10.42 -2.86
N ASN A 272 6.99 9.61 -3.06
CA ASN A 272 6.68 8.97 -4.33
C ASN A 272 5.24 9.29 -4.74
N SER A 273 5.04 10.26 -5.64
CA SER A 273 3.70 10.56 -6.15
C SER A 273 3.21 9.48 -7.10
N SER A 274 1.98 9.00 -6.90
CA SER A 274 1.34 8.03 -7.80
C SER A 274 1.22 8.44 -9.27
N ARG A 275 1.43 9.72 -9.60
CA ARG A 275 1.32 10.21 -10.99
C ARG A 275 2.61 10.02 -11.79
N ASN A 276 3.77 10.18 -11.16
CA ASN A 276 5.05 10.26 -11.85
C ASN A 276 6.25 9.85 -10.97
N ASN A 277 6.01 9.25 -9.81
CA ASN A 277 6.97 8.91 -8.76
C ASN A 277 7.78 10.08 -8.16
N ASN A 278 7.69 11.28 -8.72
CA ASN A 278 8.36 12.44 -8.15
C ASN A 278 7.82 12.83 -6.76
N LEU A 279 8.67 13.54 -6.03
CA LEU A 279 8.35 14.15 -4.75
C LEU A 279 7.24 15.19 -4.87
N VAL A 280 6.28 15.12 -3.93
CA VAL A 280 5.22 16.11 -3.77
C VAL A 280 5.10 16.53 -2.30
N VAL A 281 5.15 17.84 -2.06
CA VAL A 281 4.89 18.45 -0.75
C VAL A 281 3.52 19.11 -0.78
N SER A 282 2.63 18.73 0.15
CA SER A 282 1.29 19.31 0.23
C SER A 282 1.18 20.26 1.40
N ALA A 283 1.10 21.57 1.14
CA ALA A 283 0.96 22.60 2.16
C ALA A 283 -0.35 22.45 2.98
N PRO A 284 -0.39 22.97 4.22
CA PRO A 284 -1.64 23.16 4.96
C PRO A 284 -2.58 24.12 4.21
N SER A 285 -3.89 23.98 4.44
CA SER A 285 -4.90 24.82 3.78
C SER A 285 -4.73 26.31 4.09
N GLU A 286 -4.33 26.59 5.32
CA GLU A 286 -4.21 27.91 5.93
C GLU A 286 -3.10 28.74 5.27
N LEU A 287 -2.03 28.06 4.82
CA LEU A 287 -0.86 28.69 4.21
C LEU A 287 -0.89 28.66 2.69
N SER A 288 -1.72 27.80 2.09
CA SER A 288 -1.70 27.52 0.64
C SER A 288 -1.90 28.75 -0.26
N ALA A 289 -2.65 29.77 0.20
CA ALA A 289 -2.83 31.00 -0.56
C ALA A 289 -1.67 32.01 -0.37
N GLN A 290 -0.88 31.83 0.68
CA GLN A 290 0.20 32.73 1.10
C GLN A 290 1.57 32.30 0.61
N ILE A 291 1.72 31.07 0.10
CA ILE A 291 2.99 30.56 -0.42
C ILE A 291 3.40 31.36 -1.66
N GLU A 292 4.62 31.88 -1.61
CA GLU A 292 5.30 32.53 -2.74
C GLU A 292 6.32 31.58 -3.39
N LYS A 293 7.13 30.92 -2.57
CA LYS A 293 8.23 30.06 -3.03
C LYS A 293 8.39 28.84 -2.12
N VAL A 294 8.75 27.69 -2.67
CA VAL A 294 9.17 26.50 -1.89
C VAL A 294 10.45 25.92 -2.47
N VAL A 295 11.45 25.69 -1.63
CA VAL A 295 12.80 25.28 -2.01
C VAL A 295 13.23 24.08 -1.15
N LEU A 296 13.93 23.12 -1.76
CA LEU A 296 14.68 22.09 -1.03
C LEU A 296 16.09 22.59 -0.76
N ARG A 297 16.54 22.44 0.49
CA ARG A 297 17.92 22.73 0.90
C ARG A 297 18.59 21.49 1.48
N ASP A 298 19.91 21.41 1.34
CA ASP A 298 20.72 20.41 2.02
C ASP A 298 20.98 20.79 3.50
N SER A 299 21.73 19.95 4.22
CA SER A 299 22.12 20.17 5.61
C SER A 299 23.04 21.38 5.83
N GLU A 300 23.74 21.82 4.78
CA GLU A 300 24.60 23.02 4.77
C GLU A 300 23.82 24.31 4.45
N GLY A 301 22.55 24.17 4.03
CA GLY A 301 21.68 25.28 3.65
C GLY A 301 21.77 25.68 2.17
N ASN A 302 22.48 24.91 1.34
CA ASN A 302 22.53 25.16 -0.09
C ASN A 302 21.20 24.80 -0.74
N GLU A 303 20.76 25.60 -1.71
CA GLU A 303 19.56 25.32 -2.51
C GLU A 303 19.82 24.14 -3.46
N ILE A 304 19.01 23.09 -3.33
CA ILE A 304 19.04 21.91 -4.19
C ILE A 304 18.11 22.12 -5.38
N GLU A 305 16.85 22.46 -5.12
CA GLU A 305 15.81 22.59 -6.14
C GLU A 305 14.65 23.48 -5.67
N GLU A 306 14.12 24.32 -6.57
CA GLU A 306 12.89 25.07 -6.36
C GLU A 306 11.68 24.27 -6.89
N GLY A 307 10.66 24.12 -6.04
CA GLY A 307 9.47 23.36 -6.36
C GLY A 307 8.46 24.15 -7.21
N THR A 308 7.80 23.46 -8.14
CA THR A 308 6.73 24.05 -8.96
C THR A 308 5.42 24.06 -8.19
N LEU A 309 4.86 25.25 -7.95
CA LEU A 309 3.57 25.44 -7.29
C LEU A 309 2.41 24.98 -8.18
N GLY A 310 1.62 24.03 -7.69
CA GLY A 310 0.39 23.57 -8.32
C GLY A 310 -0.83 24.45 -7.98
N LYS A 311 -1.97 24.13 -8.59
CA LYS A 311 -3.27 24.71 -8.21
C LYS A 311 -3.69 24.22 -6.82
N ILE A 312 -4.35 25.08 -6.06
CA ILE A 312 -5.02 24.72 -4.81
C ILE A 312 -6.16 23.73 -5.13
N ASN A 313 -6.19 22.60 -4.43
CA ASN A 313 -7.21 21.58 -4.66
C ASN A 313 -8.53 21.90 -3.93
N LYS A 314 -9.56 21.05 -4.11
CA LYS A 314 -10.87 21.19 -3.44
C LYS A 314 -10.83 21.17 -1.91
N HIS A 315 -9.71 20.76 -1.31
CA HIS A 315 -9.50 20.74 0.13
C HIS A 315 -8.69 21.96 0.61
N GLY A 316 -8.51 22.98 -0.23
CA GLY A 316 -7.76 24.19 0.11
C GLY A 316 -6.24 23.99 0.15
N ARG A 317 -5.70 22.83 -0.25
CA ARG A 317 -4.27 22.53 -0.15
C ARG A 317 -3.55 22.72 -1.47
N GLN A 318 -2.45 23.47 -1.44
CA GLN A 318 -1.53 23.61 -2.56
C GLN A 318 -0.52 22.47 -2.56
N ARG A 319 -0.30 21.87 -3.74
CA ARG A 319 0.72 20.84 -3.94
C ARG A 319 1.91 21.48 -4.64
N VAL A 320 3.09 21.26 -4.10
CA VAL A 320 4.37 21.63 -4.69
C VAL A 320 5.03 20.38 -5.25
N ARG A 321 5.48 20.43 -6.50
CA ARG A 321 6.09 19.30 -7.21
C ARG A 321 7.56 19.56 -7.45
N PHE A 322 8.34 18.49 -7.42
CA PHE A 322 9.76 18.49 -7.75
C PHE A 322 10.04 17.51 -8.89
N ASP A 323 11.22 17.57 -9.47
CA ASP A 323 11.58 16.86 -10.70
C ASP A 323 12.06 15.42 -10.46
N LYS A 324 12.50 15.08 -9.23
CA LYS A 324 13.02 13.76 -8.87
C LYS A 324 12.17 13.05 -7.82
N GLU A 325 12.40 11.75 -7.65
CA GLU A 325 11.82 10.96 -6.56
C GLU A 325 12.37 11.43 -5.21
N GLY A 326 11.58 11.28 -4.14
CA GLY A 326 11.97 11.73 -2.80
C GLY A 326 13.27 11.10 -2.30
N ALA A 327 13.55 9.85 -2.65
CA ALA A 327 14.75 9.13 -2.26
C ALA A 327 16.04 9.67 -2.92
N GLU A 328 15.93 10.31 -4.10
CA GLU A 328 17.09 10.83 -4.83
C GLU A 328 17.69 12.09 -4.20
N TYR A 329 16.93 12.81 -3.38
CA TYR A 329 17.42 14.01 -2.69
C TYR A 329 18.27 13.71 -1.44
N GLY A 330 18.27 12.46 -0.97
CA GLY A 330 18.99 12.03 0.25
C GLY A 330 18.18 12.17 1.54
N GLN A 331 18.78 11.77 2.66
CA GLN A 331 18.11 11.74 3.98
C GLN A 331 18.15 13.09 4.73
N ASP A 332 19.03 14.02 4.33
CA ASP A 332 19.27 15.28 5.03
C ASP A 332 18.72 16.50 4.30
N VAL A 333 17.48 16.40 3.83
CA VAL A 333 16.82 17.46 3.04
C VAL A 333 15.89 18.28 3.93
N ARG A 334 15.88 19.60 3.72
CA ARG A 334 14.96 20.54 4.35
C ARG A 334 14.06 21.19 3.31
N VAL A 335 12.78 21.36 3.64
CA VAL A 335 11.84 22.16 2.85
C VAL A 335 11.80 23.56 3.44
N GLU A 336 12.20 24.56 2.68
CA GLU A 336 12.05 25.98 3.01
C GLU A 336 10.87 26.56 2.22
N VAL A 337 9.98 27.26 2.92
CA VAL A 337 8.77 27.86 2.39
C VAL A 337 8.85 29.35 2.64
N SER A 338 8.80 30.14 1.57
CA SER A 338 8.68 31.60 1.64
C SER A 338 7.23 31.99 1.39
N LEU A 339 6.68 32.81 2.28
CA LEU A 339 5.35 33.37 2.20
C LEU A 339 5.40 34.79 1.62
N LYS A 340 4.28 35.25 1.06
CA LYS A 340 4.13 36.58 0.43
C LYS A 340 4.36 37.77 1.37
N ASP A 341 4.29 37.54 2.67
CA ASP A 341 4.58 38.55 3.70
C ASP A 341 6.08 38.68 4.01
N GLY A 342 6.92 37.87 3.37
CA GLY A 342 8.36 37.79 3.59
C GLY A 342 8.78 36.79 4.67
N THR A 343 7.83 36.15 5.35
CA THR A 343 8.12 35.13 6.37
C THR A 343 8.67 33.87 5.69
N THR A 344 9.70 33.28 6.29
CA THR A 344 10.27 32.01 5.85
C THR A 344 10.14 30.96 6.95
N ALA A 345 9.82 29.73 6.54
CA ALA A 345 9.73 28.60 7.45
C ALA A 345 10.47 27.39 6.87
N SER A 346 11.22 26.68 7.71
CA SER A 346 12.03 25.53 7.32
C SER A 346 11.60 24.28 8.06
N TYR A 347 11.52 23.16 7.33
CA TYR A 347 11.05 21.87 7.83
C TYR A 347 12.05 20.77 7.51
N GLU A 348 12.46 20.02 8.53
CA GLU A 348 13.26 18.81 8.32
C GLU A 348 12.37 17.69 7.77
N VAL A 349 12.80 17.12 6.66
CA VAL A 349 12.18 15.93 6.08
C VAL A 349 12.73 14.71 6.81
N GLY A 350 12.06 14.29 7.88
CA GLY A 350 12.38 13.03 8.53
C GLY A 350 11.89 11.82 7.74
N GLU A 351 12.51 10.66 7.99
CA GLU A 351 11.98 9.35 7.57
C GLU A 351 10.58 9.16 8.17
N ALA A 352 9.55 9.25 7.32
CA ALA A 352 8.14 8.99 7.62
C ALA A 352 7.46 9.95 8.64
N PRO A 353 6.13 10.13 8.55
CA PRO A 353 5.43 11.33 9.08
C PRO A 353 5.25 11.42 10.61
N HIS A 354 5.86 10.55 11.42
CA HIS A 354 5.50 10.44 12.85
C HIS A 354 6.53 10.96 13.86
N LYS A 355 7.73 11.39 13.44
CA LYS A 355 8.72 11.96 14.38
C LYS A 355 9.47 13.15 13.78
N ARG A 356 8.84 14.33 13.70
CA ARG A 356 9.55 15.57 13.39
C ARG A 356 10.16 16.18 14.65
N LYS A 357 11.48 16.25 14.70
CA LYS A 357 12.22 17.00 15.73
C LYS A 357 12.26 18.47 15.30
N ARG A 358 12.00 19.36 16.26
CA ARG A 358 11.79 20.80 16.01
C ARG A 358 13.14 21.51 15.88
N LEU A 359 13.39 22.22 14.79
CA LEU A 359 14.46 23.22 14.72
C LEU A 359 13.84 24.61 14.51
N ARG A 360 13.91 25.46 15.53
CA ARG A 360 13.48 26.87 15.45
C ARG A 360 14.69 27.72 15.10
N GLN A 361 14.65 28.44 13.99
CA GLN A 361 15.54 29.57 13.74
C GLN A 361 14.70 30.82 13.48
N LYS A 362 14.84 31.84 14.34
CA LYS A 362 14.39 33.19 14.04
C LYS A 362 15.46 33.85 13.19
N ILE A 363 15.14 34.17 11.95
CA ILE A 363 15.97 35.07 11.13
C ILE A 363 15.47 36.49 11.43
N ALA A 364 16.39 37.36 11.83
CA ALA A 364 16.15 38.75 12.22
C ALA A 364 16.17 39.70 11.03
#